data_AF-A0A1B3PCB0-F1
#
_entry.id   AF-A0A1B3PCB0-F1
#
_cell.length_a   1.000
_cell.length_b   1.000
_cell.length_c   1.000
_cell.angle_alpha   90.00
_cell.angle_beta   90.00
_cell.angle_gamma   90.00
#
_symmetry.space_group_name_H-M   'P 1'
#
loop_
_entity.id
_entity.type
_entity.pdbx_description
1 polymer ?
#
loop_
_entity_poly.entity_id
_entity_poly.type
_entity_poly.pdbx_seq_one_letter_code
_entity_poly.pdbx_strand_id
1 'polypeptide(L)'
;ILSLAAEAGSVEDLELEDVMKIGYRDIRCVESGGPEPGVGCAGRGVITSINFLEENGAYDGVDYVSYDVLGDGVCGGFAMPIRENKAQESYIVMSGEMMAM
;
A
#
# COMPACT_ATOMS: atom_id res chain seq x y z
N ILE A 1 6.55 -0.58 5.28
CA ILE A 1 7.62 0.14 4.56
C ILE A 1 8.04 1.37 5.35
N LEU A 2 7.13 2.31 5.62
CA LEU A 2 7.50 3.56 6.31
C LEU A 2 8.16 3.38 7.67
N SER A 3 7.69 2.44 8.49
CA SER A 3 8.32 2.17 9.80
C SER A 3 9.74 1.64 9.65
N LEU A 4 9.97 0.73 8.71
CA LEU A 4 11.30 0.19 8.40
C LEU A 4 12.22 1.28 7.82
N ALA A 5 11.68 2.15 6.97
CA ALA A 5 12.42 3.29 6.43
C ALA A 5 12.82 4.29 7.52
N ALA A 6 11.98 4.48 8.55
CA ALA A 6 12.31 5.31 9.70
C ALA A 6 13.44 4.71 10.55
N GLU A 7 13.56 3.38 10.61
CA GLU A 7 14.66 2.68 11.29
C GLU A 7 15.95 2.67 10.45
N ALA A 8 15.84 2.48 9.13
CA ALA A 8 16.96 2.44 8.20
C ALA A 8 17.52 3.85 7.86
N GLY A 9 16.70 4.89 7.98
CA GLY A 9 17.04 6.29 7.71
C GLY A 9 16.30 6.87 6.51
N SER A 10 16.13 6.09 5.44
CA SER A 10 15.31 6.46 4.29
C SER A 10 14.68 5.23 3.60
N VAL A 11 13.78 5.49 2.65
CA VAL A 11 13.20 4.43 1.79
C VAL A 11 14.19 3.95 0.73
N GLU A 12 15.17 4.78 0.35
CA GLU A 12 16.21 4.44 -0.62
C GLU A 12 17.24 3.44 -0.04
N ASP A 13 17.28 3.32 1.29
CA ASP A 13 18.15 2.37 2.01
C ASP A 13 17.49 1.00 2.26
N LEU A 14 16.27 0.78 1.75
CA LEU A 14 15.53 -0.47 1.89
C LEU A 14 15.62 -1.31 0.62
N GLU A 15 15.72 -2.62 0.79
CA GLU A 15 15.57 -3.60 -0.30
C GLU A 15 14.20 -4.29 -0.22
N LEU A 16 13.76 -4.91 -1.31
CA LEU A 16 12.48 -5.63 -1.33
C LEU A 16 12.39 -6.73 -0.27
N GLU A 17 13.50 -7.40 -0.01
CA GLU A 17 13.60 -8.50 0.94
C GLU A 17 13.34 -8.05 2.40
N ASP A 18 13.62 -6.78 2.71
CA ASP A 18 13.40 -6.22 4.03
C ASP A 18 11.90 -6.09 4.32
N VAL A 19 11.14 -5.67 3.30
CA VAL A 19 9.73 -5.28 3.45
C VAL A 19 8.75 -6.37 3.04
N MET A 20 9.14 -7.26 2.13
CA MET A 20 8.28 -8.29 1.57
C MET A 20 8.36 -9.57 2.40
N LYS A 21 7.20 -10.09 2.79
CA LYS A 21 7.08 -11.37 3.48
C LYS A 21 6.27 -12.34 2.64
N ILE A 22 6.70 -13.60 2.62
CA ILE A 22 5.99 -14.68 1.93
C ILE A 22 5.11 -15.40 2.95
N GLY A 23 3.82 -15.41 2.69
CA GLY A 23 2.79 -16.00 3.55
C GLY A 23 2.27 -17.33 3.03
N TYR A 24 0.99 -17.58 3.29
CA TYR A 24 0.30 -18.80 2.84
C TYR A 24 0.31 -18.92 1.30
N ARG A 25 0.59 -20.12 0.78
CA ARG A 25 0.62 -20.41 -0.67
C ARG A 25 1.45 -19.41 -1.47
N ASP A 26 2.62 -19.05 -0.93
CA ASP A 26 3.58 -18.16 -1.59
C ASP A 26 3.04 -16.75 -1.89
N ILE A 27 1.99 -16.32 -1.18
CA ILE A 27 1.47 -14.95 -1.31
C ILE A 27 2.49 -13.97 -0.76
N ARG A 28 2.89 -13.01 -1.59
CA ARG A 28 3.77 -11.90 -1.23
C ARG A 28 2.96 -10.80 -0.55
N CYS A 29 3.26 -10.52 0.72
CA CYS A 29 2.60 -9.48 1.52
C CYS A 29 3.59 -8.35 1.82
N VAL A 30 3.11 -7.12 1.71
CA VAL A 30 3.84 -5.89 2.06
C VAL A 30 2.87 -4.94 2.74
N GLU A 31 3.32 -4.31 3.82
CA GLU A 31 2.59 -3.24 4.50
C GLU A 31 3.18 -1.88 4.15
N SER A 32 2.35 -0.92 3.74
CA SER A 32 2.81 0.46 3.50
C SER A 32 3.30 1.10 4.80
N GLY A 33 2.50 0.96 5.86
CA GLY A 33 2.66 1.71 7.10
C GLY A 33 2.12 3.14 6.97
N GLY A 34 2.23 3.90 8.05
CA GLY A 34 1.76 5.27 8.13
C GLY A 34 2.37 5.98 9.33
N PRO A 35 2.22 7.32 9.42
CA PRO A 35 2.63 8.05 10.60
C PRO A 35 1.71 7.75 11.79
N GLU A 36 2.19 8.08 13.00
CA GLU A 36 1.39 8.06 14.23
C GLU A 36 0.09 8.90 14.07
N PRO A 37 -1.03 8.49 14.70
CA PRO A 37 -2.27 9.24 14.65
C PRO A 37 -2.09 10.71 15.04
N GLY A 38 -2.62 11.61 14.21
CA GLY A 38 -2.51 13.06 14.41
C GLY A 38 -1.22 13.69 13.89
N VAL A 39 -0.31 12.93 13.27
CA VAL A 39 0.94 13.43 12.69
C VAL A 39 1.00 13.11 11.20
N GLY A 40 1.36 14.09 10.36
CA GLY A 40 1.63 13.86 8.93
C GLY A 40 0.40 13.48 8.09
N CYS A 41 0.61 12.69 7.04
CA CYS A 41 -0.44 12.25 6.10
C CYS A 41 -0.25 10.76 5.75
N ALA A 42 -1.17 9.91 6.21
CA ALA A 42 -1.13 8.47 5.93
C ALA A 42 -1.19 8.16 4.43
N GLY A 43 -1.96 8.92 3.65
CA GLY A 43 -2.01 8.77 2.19
C GLY A 43 -0.63 8.95 1.53
N ARG A 44 0.26 9.80 2.07
CA ARG A 44 1.62 9.93 1.53
C ARG A 44 2.42 8.64 1.67
N GLY A 45 2.17 7.87 2.73
CA GLY A 45 2.77 6.56 2.93
C GLY A 45 2.39 5.54 1.87
N VAL A 46 1.12 5.56 1.44
CA VAL A 46 0.63 4.73 0.33
C VAL A 46 1.37 5.08 -0.96
N ILE A 47 1.52 6.37 -1.28
CA ILE A 47 2.23 6.81 -2.49
C ILE A 47 3.68 6.34 -2.50
N THR A 48 4.41 6.63 -1.41
CA THR A 48 5.81 6.24 -1.28
C THR A 48 5.99 4.73 -1.37
N SER A 49 5.08 3.95 -0.77
CA SER A 49 5.15 2.50 -0.78
C SER A 49 4.89 1.90 -2.17
N ILE A 50 3.88 2.41 -2.89
CA ILE A 50 3.58 1.93 -4.25
C ILE A 50 4.74 2.24 -5.19
N ASN A 51 5.29 3.46 -5.14
CA ASN A 51 6.42 3.84 -5.98
C ASN A 51 7.65 2.96 -5.69
N PHE A 52 7.99 2.76 -4.40
CA PHE A 52 9.08 1.88 -4.01
C PHE A 52 8.90 0.45 -4.56
N LEU A 53 7.69 -0.11 -4.47
CA LEU A 53 7.40 -1.46 -4.98
C LEU A 53 7.53 -1.55 -6.50
N GLU A 54 7.10 -0.51 -7.22
CA GLU A 54 7.26 -0.44 -8.68
C GLU A 54 8.72 -0.34 -9.09
N GLU A 55 9.47 0.57 -8.48
CA GLU A 55 10.85 0.86 -8.82
C GLU A 55 11.78 -0.34 -8.57
N ASN A 56 11.43 -1.19 -7.59
CA ASN A 56 12.20 -2.39 -7.27
C ASN A 56 11.69 -3.66 -7.96
N GLY A 57 10.67 -3.60 -8.82
CA GLY A 57 10.19 -4.77 -9.57
C GLY A 57 9.36 -5.76 -8.75
N ALA A 58 8.68 -5.31 -7.69
CA ALA A 58 7.88 -6.17 -6.82
C ALA A 58 6.76 -6.91 -7.56
N TYR A 59 6.27 -6.33 -8.66
CA TYR A 59 5.16 -6.83 -9.45
C TYR A 59 5.59 -7.79 -10.57
N ASP A 60 6.87 -8.10 -10.72
CA ASP A 60 7.31 -9.02 -11.75
C ASP A 60 6.82 -10.45 -11.46
N GLY A 61 6.26 -11.08 -12.49
CA GLY A 61 5.74 -12.45 -12.42
C GLY A 61 4.57 -12.65 -11.47
N VAL A 62 3.81 -11.59 -11.12
CA VAL A 62 2.53 -11.71 -10.43
C VAL A 62 1.38 -11.76 -11.43
N ASP A 63 0.42 -12.65 -11.21
CA ASP A 63 -0.84 -12.66 -11.97
C ASP A 63 -1.82 -11.59 -11.44
N TYR A 64 -1.78 -11.33 -10.13
CA TYR A 64 -2.67 -10.40 -9.44
C TYR A 64 -1.94 -9.63 -8.35
N VAL A 65 -2.27 -8.34 -8.23
CA VAL A 65 -1.90 -7.48 -7.10
C VAL A 65 -3.19 -6.96 -6.48
N SER A 66 -3.34 -7.16 -5.16
CA SER A 66 -4.49 -6.65 -4.41
C SER A 66 -4.02 -5.50 -3.52
N TYR A 67 -4.65 -4.35 -3.67
CA TYR A 67 -4.46 -3.21 -2.78
C TYR A 67 -5.60 -3.19 -1.76
N ASP A 68 -5.29 -3.44 -0.49
CA ASP A 68 -6.22 -3.20 0.61
C ASP A 68 -6.13 -1.72 1.00
N VAL A 69 -7.17 -0.96 0.67
CA VAL A 69 -7.18 0.51 0.77
C VAL A 69 -8.26 0.95 1.74
N LEU A 70 -7.89 1.90 2.59
CA LEU A 70 -8.80 2.54 3.53
C LEU A 70 -9.96 3.25 2.79
N GLY A 71 -11.20 2.85 3.10
CA GLY A 71 -12.41 3.34 2.42
C GLY A 71 -13.07 4.57 3.04
N ASP A 72 -12.71 4.96 4.27
CA ASP A 72 -13.30 6.11 4.97
C ASP A 72 -12.75 7.48 4.50
N GLY A 73 -11.60 7.46 3.82
CA GLY A 73 -10.92 8.65 3.30
C GLY A 73 -10.33 8.41 1.92
N VAL A 74 -10.89 9.06 0.90
CA VAL A 74 -10.44 8.96 -0.50
C VAL A 74 -9.49 10.09 -0.91
N CYS A 75 -8.74 10.64 0.03
CA CYS A 75 -7.88 11.80 -0.21
C CYS A 75 -6.43 11.40 -0.56
N GLY A 76 -5.79 12.23 -1.39
CA GLY A 76 -4.37 12.13 -1.70
C GLY A 76 -3.96 10.75 -2.19
N GLY A 77 -3.12 10.07 -1.40
CA GLY A 77 -2.55 8.78 -1.79
C GLY A 77 -3.46 7.57 -1.65
N PHE A 78 -4.55 7.65 -0.88
CA PHE A 78 -5.54 6.55 -0.83
C PHE A 78 -6.25 6.39 -2.18
N ALA A 79 -6.40 7.48 -2.93
CA ALA A 79 -6.94 7.44 -4.28
C ALA A 79 -5.90 7.10 -5.35
N MET A 80 -4.60 6.98 -5.00
CA MET A 80 -3.53 6.75 -5.98
C MET A 80 -3.76 5.48 -6.83
N PRO A 81 -4.18 4.33 -6.26
CA PRO A 81 -4.39 3.14 -7.07
C PRO A 81 -5.38 3.34 -8.22
N ILE A 82 -6.43 4.14 -8.00
CA ILE A 82 -7.44 4.46 -9.01
C ILE A 82 -6.97 5.61 -9.90
N ARG A 83 -6.49 6.70 -9.31
CA ARG A 83 -6.13 7.95 -10.01
C ARG A 83 -4.95 7.76 -10.97
N GLU A 84 -3.99 6.93 -10.59
CA GLU A 84 -2.78 6.67 -11.37
C GLU A 84 -2.84 5.32 -12.11
N ASN A 85 -4.05 4.74 -12.19
CA ASN A 85 -4.35 3.53 -12.94
C ASN A 85 -3.45 2.34 -12.56
N LYS A 86 -3.13 2.22 -11.26
CA LYS A 86 -2.41 1.07 -10.69
C LYS A 86 -3.32 -0.13 -10.50
N ALA A 87 -4.61 0.12 -10.24
CA ALA A 87 -5.65 -0.89 -10.14
C ALA A 87 -6.58 -0.79 -11.36
N GLN A 88 -6.71 -1.89 -12.10
CA GLN A 88 -7.59 -1.98 -13.28
C GLN A 88 -9.04 -2.30 -12.88
N GLU A 89 -9.21 -2.98 -11.76
CA GLU A 89 -10.50 -3.38 -11.20
C GLU A 89 -10.61 -2.86 -9.76
N SER A 90 -11.79 -2.41 -9.37
CA SER A 90 -12.07 -1.92 -8.01
C SER A 90 -13.30 -2.62 -7.46
N TYR A 91 -13.14 -3.28 -6.32
CA TYR A 91 -14.18 -4.00 -5.62
C TYR A 91 -14.47 -3.31 -4.30
N ILE A 92 -15.72 -2.89 -4.08
CA ILE A 92 -16.14 -2.22 -2.84
C ILE A 92 -16.86 -3.25 -1.96
N VAL A 93 -16.34 -3.48 -0.76
CA VAL A 93 -16.97 -4.35 0.24
C VAL A 93 -17.94 -3.52 1.07
N MET A 94 -19.21 -3.91 1.10
CA MET A 94 -20.30 -3.18 1.77
C MET A 94 -21.22 -4.11 2.55
N SER A 95 -22.03 -3.53 3.46
CA SER A 95 -23.05 -4.23 4.23
C SER A 95 -24.40 -3.51 4.12
N GLY A 96 -25.44 -4.02 4.78
CA GLY A 96 -26.74 -3.35 4.86
C GLY A 96 -26.77 -2.15 5.83
N GLU A 97 -25.67 -1.85 6.52
CA GLU A 97 -25.57 -0.70 7.41
C GLU A 97 -25.37 0.58 6.60
N MET A 98 -26.05 1.66 7.01
CA MET A 98 -26.01 2.94 6.28
C MET A 98 -24.59 3.46 6.06
N MET A 99 -23.69 3.33 7.05
CA MET A 99 -22.31 3.83 6.93
C MET A 99 -21.42 2.99 6.00
N ALA A 100 -21.87 1.79 5.62
CA ALA A 100 -21.15 0.92 4.69
C ALA A 100 -21.66 1.05 3.25
N MET A 101 -22.68 1.88 3.01
CA MET A 101 -23.31 2.16 1.71
C MET A 101 -22.95 3.57 1.24
#